data_AF-A0A7K3W515-F1
#
_entry.id   AF-A0A7K3W515-F1
#
_cell.length_a   1.000
_cell.length_b   1.000
_cell.length_c   1.000
_cell.angle_alpha   90.00
_cell.angle_beta   90.00
_cell.angle_gamma   90.00
#
_symmetry.space_group_name_H-M   'P 1'
#
loop_
_entity.id
_entity.type
_entity.pdbx_description
1 polymer ?
#
loop_
_entity_poly.entity_id
_entity_poly.type
_entity_poly.pdbx_seq_one_letter_code
_entity_poly.pdbx_strand_id
1 'polypeptide(L)'
;MTDGQRGVVFPAEPDGRRSTAALGRAVVADALRSVDPPGALAAERETNWRAGYLSHFRRLVEAGLPAREAALSIADAGLSSLHRRMRVAGTDGGEAGLGTLATAPAGRSLGTAEVTGTAEPERELSLPYRGGRLRGDDLLRRLDAWTAAGVVEPSCAEAVATVAAHPEWLAVPDRTVVVLGAGAEMGPLTALLRWGARVAGVDLPRASLWQRVLETARRGAGTLFLPVTGDGGPMAERAGADLVGEVPAVADWIAALPGRPALGNYVYADGAMNVRVSVAVDALTVRLAAARPEVALAFLATPTDVFAVPADAVEQSVRAYAGRSRRAKLLGRPLRTLSAGRLLQRAHVPGADPGIADSLVAQQGPNYALAKRLQRWRATVARAAGITVSMNVAPPTRTRSVVKNRALAAAYAGAHRFGVEVFDPATSNVLMAALLVHDLHTGGGPAHEHPWQDEAYAAAHGGLWRGPYAPRSALGLAALLGYGAARG
;
A
#
# COMPACT_ATOMS: atom_id res chain seq x y z
N MET A 1 -2.06 -0.38 -32.83
CA MET A 1 -2.19 -0.69 -31.38
C MET A 1 -2.09 0.61 -30.61
N THR A 2 -3.04 0.93 -29.73
CA THR A 2 -2.90 2.10 -28.85
C THR A 2 -1.79 1.84 -27.83
N ASP A 3 -1.11 2.89 -27.38
CA ASP A 3 0.00 2.84 -26.41
C ASP A 3 -0.35 2.08 -25.12
N GLY A 4 -1.65 1.98 -24.80
CA GLY A 4 -2.18 1.23 -23.67
C GLY A 4 -2.12 -0.31 -23.77
N GLN A 5 -1.55 -0.91 -24.81
CA GLN A 5 -1.53 -2.38 -25.01
C GLN A 5 -0.13 -3.02 -25.02
N ARG A 6 0.94 -2.30 -24.67
CA ARG A 6 2.30 -2.85 -24.57
C ARG A 6 2.69 -3.25 -23.15
N GLY A 7 3.69 -4.14 -23.01
CA GLY A 7 4.19 -4.60 -21.72
C GLY A 7 3.24 -5.56 -21.02
N VAL A 8 3.17 -5.52 -19.69
CA VAL A 8 2.26 -6.36 -18.91
C VAL A 8 0.80 -6.01 -19.21
N VAL A 9 0.03 -6.99 -19.67
CA VAL A 9 -1.38 -6.86 -20.06
C VAL A 9 -2.24 -7.99 -19.49
N PHE A 10 -3.55 -7.72 -19.39
CA PHE A 10 -4.56 -8.74 -19.07
C PHE A 10 -4.65 -9.76 -20.20
N PRO A 11 -5.02 -11.02 -19.95
CA PRO A 11 -5.24 -11.98 -21.03
C PRO A 11 -6.36 -11.52 -21.98
N ALA A 12 -6.20 -11.78 -23.27
CA ALA A 12 -7.26 -11.61 -24.26
C ALA A 12 -8.27 -12.77 -24.16
N GLU A 13 -9.55 -12.45 -24.22
CA GLU A 13 -10.65 -13.39 -24.42
C GLU A 13 -10.71 -13.80 -25.91
N PRO A 14 -11.45 -14.87 -26.28
CA PRO A 14 -11.54 -15.33 -27.67
C PRO A 14 -12.03 -14.26 -28.66
N ASP A 15 -12.77 -13.26 -28.19
CA ASP A 15 -13.24 -12.12 -28.99
C ASP A 15 -12.24 -10.94 -29.03
N GLY A 16 -11.03 -11.13 -28.48
CA GLY A 16 -9.96 -10.13 -28.41
C GLY A 16 -10.10 -9.11 -27.27
N ARG A 17 -11.19 -9.14 -26.49
CA ARG A 17 -11.38 -8.22 -25.36
C ARG A 17 -10.52 -8.62 -24.17
N ARG A 18 -10.16 -7.64 -23.34
CA ARG A 18 -9.37 -7.86 -22.11
C ARG A 18 -10.18 -7.52 -20.88
N SER A 19 -10.82 -8.52 -20.29
CA SER A 19 -11.73 -8.34 -19.16
C SER A 19 -11.02 -8.35 -17.81
N THR A 20 -10.93 -7.18 -17.17
CA THR A 20 -10.39 -7.07 -15.81
C THR A 20 -11.27 -7.76 -14.75
N ALA A 21 -12.58 -7.82 -14.99
CA ALA A 21 -13.53 -8.49 -14.11
C ALA A 21 -13.37 -10.02 -14.17
N ALA A 22 -13.21 -10.58 -15.38
CA ALA A 22 -12.96 -12.02 -15.55
C ALA A 22 -11.65 -12.43 -14.87
N LEU A 23 -10.58 -11.64 -15.04
CA LEU A 23 -9.32 -11.89 -14.34
C LEU A 23 -9.50 -11.86 -12.82
N GLY A 24 -10.04 -10.77 -12.27
CA GLY A 24 -10.17 -10.62 -10.82
C GLY A 24 -10.99 -11.74 -10.18
N ARG A 25 -12.11 -12.11 -10.82
CA ARG A 25 -12.96 -13.22 -10.39
C ARG A 25 -12.20 -14.54 -10.36
N ALA A 26 -11.49 -14.85 -11.44
CA ALA A 26 -10.76 -16.11 -11.57
C ALA A 26 -9.57 -16.20 -10.60
N VAL A 27 -8.88 -15.08 -10.33
CA VAL A 27 -7.77 -15.04 -9.36
C VAL A 27 -8.28 -15.26 -7.94
N VAL A 28 -9.36 -14.60 -7.53
CA VAL A 28 -9.93 -14.79 -6.19
C VAL A 28 -10.45 -16.22 -6.01
N ALA A 29 -11.09 -16.78 -7.05
CA ALA A 29 -11.50 -18.17 -7.04
C ALA A 29 -10.31 -19.15 -6.91
N ASP A 30 -9.26 -18.96 -7.72
CA ASP A 30 -8.05 -19.78 -7.67
C ASP A 30 -7.39 -19.70 -6.28
N ALA A 31 -7.34 -18.51 -5.68
CA ALA A 31 -6.77 -18.31 -4.35
C ALA A 31 -7.53 -19.05 -3.24
N LEU A 32 -8.86 -19.13 -3.33
CA LEU A 32 -9.71 -19.82 -2.35
C LEU A 32 -9.76 -21.33 -2.59
N ARG A 33 -9.41 -21.84 -3.77
CA ARG A 33 -9.83 -23.17 -4.22
C ARG A 33 -9.38 -24.33 -3.30
N SER A 34 -8.17 -24.29 -2.76
CA SER A 34 -7.64 -25.33 -1.89
C SER A 34 -8.14 -25.25 -0.44
N VAL A 35 -8.46 -24.03 0.02
CA VAL A 35 -8.75 -23.75 1.43
C VAL A 35 -10.26 -23.64 1.70
N ASP A 36 -10.99 -23.05 0.76
CA ASP A 36 -12.43 -22.81 0.84
C ASP A 36 -13.09 -23.03 -0.54
N PRO A 37 -13.28 -24.31 -0.95
CA PRO A 37 -13.89 -24.65 -2.23
C PRO A 37 -15.29 -24.04 -2.45
N PRO A 38 -16.19 -23.97 -1.45
CA PRO A 38 -17.46 -23.26 -1.60
C PRO A 38 -17.27 -21.76 -1.88
N GLY A 39 -16.28 -21.12 -1.26
CA GLY A 39 -15.92 -19.73 -1.51
C GLY A 39 -15.37 -19.49 -2.90
N ALA A 40 -14.52 -20.40 -3.38
CA ALA A 40 -14.02 -20.38 -4.74
C ALA A 40 -15.16 -20.47 -5.77
N LEU A 41 -16.09 -21.42 -5.60
CA LEU A 41 -17.25 -21.57 -6.48
C LEU A 41 -18.17 -20.35 -6.46
N ALA A 42 -18.37 -19.75 -5.29
CA ALA A 42 -19.15 -18.51 -5.15
C ALA A 42 -18.49 -17.34 -5.89
N ALA A 43 -17.17 -17.21 -5.82
CA ALA A 43 -16.44 -16.22 -6.59
C ALA A 43 -16.58 -16.48 -8.10
N GLU A 44 -16.38 -17.71 -8.58
CA GLU A 44 -16.50 -18.07 -10.01
C GLU A 44 -17.87 -17.74 -10.60
N ARG A 45 -18.93 -17.94 -9.82
CA ARG A 45 -20.32 -17.69 -10.23
C ARG A 45 -20.79 -16.25 -10.03
N GLU A 46 -19.94 -15.36 -9.53
CA GLU A 46 -20.29 -13.94 -9.36
C GLU A 46 -20.53 -13.27 -10.73
N THR A 47 -21.78 -12.89 -10.97
CA THR A 47 -22.22 -12.25 -12.22
C THR A 47 -22.05 -10.74 -12.20
N ASN A 48 -22.05 -10.11 -11.02
CA ASN A 48 -21.87 -8.67 -10.84
C ASN A 48 -20.58 -8.36 -10.08
N TRP A 49 -19.43 -8.73 -10.65
CA TRP A 49 -18.12 -8.54 -10.03
C TRP A 49 -17.84 -7.10 -9.58
N ARG A 50 -18.38 -6.09 -10.30
CA ARG A 50 -18.19 -4.67 -9.97
C ARG A 50 -18.70 -4.31 -8.58
N ALA A 51 -19.74 -4.98 -8.09
CA ALA A 51 -20.32 -4.75 -6.77
C ALA A 51 -20.05 -5.92 -5.80
N GLY A 52 -20.13 -7.16 -6.29
CA GLY A 52 -20.02 -8.38 -5.48
C GLY A 52 -18.61 -8.70 -4.96
N TYR A 53 -17.56 -8.10 -5.52
CA TYR A 53 -16.18 -8.41 -5.10
C TYR A 53 -15.93 -8.23 -3.60
N LEU A 54 -16.63 -7.30 -2.94
CA LEU A 54 -16.41 -6.97 -1.53
C LEU A 54 -16.50 -8.19 -0.60
N SER A 55 -17.53 -9.02 -0.77
CA SER A 55 -17.70 -10.23 0.05
C SER A 55 -16.61 -11.26 -0.22
N HIS A 56 -16.17 -11.39 -1.48
CA HIS A 56 -15.14 -12.35 -1.86
C HIS A 56 -13.76 -11.95 -1.32
N PHE A 57 -13.45 -10.64 -1.29
CA PHE A 57 -12.21 -10.15 -0.68
C PHE A 57 -12.19 -10.26 0.84
N ARG A 58 -13.33 -10.10 1.49
CA ARG A 58 -13.47 -10.40 2.92
C ARG A 58 -13.24 -11.89 3.19
N ARG A 59 -13.83 -12.75 2.36
CA ARG A 59 -13.71 -14.20 2.46
C ARG A 59 -12.28 -14.71 2.32
N LEU A 60 -11.43 -14.07 1.50
CA LEU A 60 -9.99 -14.35 1.43
C LEU A 60 -9.28 -14.22 2.78
N VAL A 61 -9.71 -13.28 3.62
CA VAL A 61 -9.15 -13.12 4.98
C VAL A 61 -9.74 -14.18 5.89
N GLU A 62 -11.07 -14.26 5.96
CA GLU A 62 -11.78 -15.18 6.87
C GLU A 62 -11.37 -16.65 6.66
N ALA A 63 -11.24 -17.10 5.41
CA ALA A 63 -10.83 -18.46 5.07
C ALA A 63 -9.37 -18.76 5.49
N GLY A 64 -8.52 -17.74 5.60
CA GLY A 64 -7.13 -17.90 6.00
C GLY A 64 -6.89 -17.91 7.51
N LEU A 65 -7.85 -17.47 8.33
CA LEU A 65 -7.67 -17.35 9.78
C LEU A 65 -7.56 -18.67 10.56
N PRO A 66 -8.24 -19.76 10.17
CA PRO A 66 -8.18 -20.99 10.96
C PRO A 66 -6.79 -21.61 11.06
N ALA A 67 -5.89 -21.33 10.11
CA ALA A 67 -4.53 -21.88 10.10
C ALA A 67 -3.55 -21.00 9.31
N ARG A 68 -2.32 -20.89 9.80
CA ARG A 68 -1.22 -20.19 9.12
C ARG A 68 -1.04 -20.67 7.68
N GLU A 69 -1.04 -21.98 7.48
CA GLU A 69 -0.85 -22.67 6.21
C GLU A 69 -1.97 -22.33 5.21
N ALA A 70 -3.20 -22.13 5.71
CA ALA A 70 -4.32 -21.69 4.90
C ALA A 70 -4.10 -20.27 4.35
N ALA A 71 -3.67 -19.32 5.20
CA ALA A 71 -3.33 -17.97 4.76
C ALA A 71 -2.17 -17.96 3.75
N LEU A 72 -1.13 -18.76 3.98
CA LEU A 72 -0.01 -18.90 3.03
C LEU A 72 -0.45 -19.51 1.70
N SER A 73 -1.28 -20.56 1.73
CA SER A 73 -1.82 -21.21 0.52
C SER A 73 -2.68 -20.26 -0.30
N ILE A 74 -3.54 -19.46 0.34
CA ILE A 74 -4.35 -18.44 -0.36
C ILE A 74 -3.45 -17.40 -1.03
N ALA A 75 -2.43 -16.91 -0.32
CA ALA A 75 -1.52 -15.92 -0.85
C ALA A 75 -0.71 -16.44 -2.06
N ASP A 76 -0.12 -17.62 -1.93
CA ASP A 76 0.64 -18.26 -2.99
C ASP A 76 -0.22 -18.59 -4.22
N ALA A 77 -1.42 -19.18 -4.01
CA ALA A 77 -2.33 -19.52 -5.09
C ALA A 77 -2.83 -18.28 -5.85
N GLY A 78 -3.08 -17.17 -5.14
CA GLY A 78 -3.46 -15.89 -5.73
C GLY A 78 -2.37 -15.30 -6.62
N LEU A 79 -1.12 -15.26 -6.13
CA LEU A 79 0.05 -14.81 -6.91
C LEU A 79 0.29 -15.72 -8.12
N SER A 80 0.30 -17.03 -7.92
CA SER A 80 0.47 -18.03 -8.98
C SER A 80 -0.61 -17.91 -10.06
N SER A 81 -1.86 -17.63 -9.68
CA SER A 81 -2.95 -17.39 -10.63
C SER A 81 -2.69 -16.15 -11.49
N LEU A 82 -2.26 -15.04 -10.88
CA LEU A 82 -1.91 -13.82 -11.60
C LEU A 82 -0.78 -14.06 -12.59
N HIS A 83 0.32 -14.70 -12.15
CA HIS A 83 1.47 -14.99 -12.99
C HIS A 83 1.13 -15.91 -14.17
N ARG A 84 0.29 -16.91 -13.96
CA ARG A 84 -0.17 -17.82 -15.02
C ARG A 84 -1.08 -17.13 -16.05
N ARG A 85 -1.92 -16.20 -15.61
CA ARG A 85 -2.98 -15.59 -16.44
C ARG A 85 -2.53 -14.33 -17.17
N MET A 86 -1.67 -13.53 -16.56
CA MET A 86 -1.19 -12.28 -17.15
C MET A 86 -0.25 -12.57 -18.33
N ARG A 87 -0.17 -11.60 -19.24
CA ARG A 87 0.61 -11.70 -20.48
C ARG A 87 1.54 -10.50 -20.63
N VAL A 88 2.53 -10.64 -21.50
CA VAL A 88 3.43 -9.56 -21.92
C VAL A 88 3.25 -9.37 -23.41
N ALA A 89 2.78 -8.19 -23.81
CA ALA A 89 2.63 -7.81 -25.20
C ALA A 89 3.90 -7.10 -25.70
N GLY A 90 4.56 -7.69 -26.69
CA GLY A 90 5.76 -7.18 -27.35
C GLY A 90 5.48 -6.04 -28.33
N THR A 91 6.55 -5.47 -28.89
CA THR A 91 6.48 -4.41 -29.91
C THR A 91 6.08 -4.94 -31.29
N ASP A 92 6.33 -6.22 -31.54
CA ASP A 92 6.00 -6.99 -32.75
C ASP A 92 4.54 -7.47 -32.79
N GLY A 93 3.78 -7.20 -31.74
CA GLY A 93 2.39 -7.66 -31.60
C GLY A 93 2.26 -9.09 -31.05
N GLY A 94 3.37 -9.77 -30.75
CA GLY A 94 3.37 -11.07 -30.08
C GLY A 94 3.02 -10.95 -28.60
N GLU A 95 2.44 -12.02 -28.03
CA GLU A 95 2.20 -12.13 -26.59
C GLU A 95 2.91 -13.35 -25.99
N ALA A 96 3.57 -13.13 -24.86
CA ALA A 96 4.19 -14.18 -24.06
C ALA A 96 3.51 -14.28 -22.68
N GLY A 97 3.70 -15.42 -22.00
CA GLY A 97 3.31 -15.55 -20.58
C GLY A 97 4.14 -14.63 -19.68
N LEU A 98 3.57 -14.14 -18.58
CA LEU A 98 4.29 -13.25 -17.65
C LEU A 98 5.62 -13.84 -17.15
N GLY A 99 5.66 -15.17 -16.97
CA GLY A 99 6.85 -15.89 -16.50
C GLY A 99 8.10 -15.70 -17.37
N THR A 100 7.96 -15.29 -18.64
CA THR A 100 9.12 -15.00 -19.49
C THR A 100 9.95 -13.82 -18.98
N LEU A 101 9.35 -12.88 -18.22
CA LEU A 101 10.07 -11.74 -17.64
C LEU A 101 11.12 -12.15 -16.62
N ALA A 102 11.05 -13.36 -16.06
CA ALA A 102 12.03 -13.85 -15.11
C ALA A 102 13.44 -13.95 -15.72
N THR A 103 13.53 -14.28 -17.02
CA THR A 103 14.81 -14.52 -17.71
C THR A 103 14.98 -13.76 -19.01
N ALA A 104 13.94 -13.08 -19.51
CA ALA A 104 14.03 -12.29 -20.74
C ALA A 104 15.16 -11.25 -20.66
N PRO A 105 15.90 -11.00 -21.76
CA PRO A 105 16.89 -9.95 -21.79
C PRO A 105 16.24 -8.57 -21.68
N ALA A 106 16.99 -7.59 -21.19
CA ALA A 106 16.58 -6.19 -21.20
C ALA A 106 16.38 -5.70 -22.64
N GLY A 107 15.22 -5.08 -22.91
CA GLY A 107 14.91 -4.50 -24.23
C GLY A 107 15.77 -3.28 -24.57
N ARG A 108 16.38 -2.64 -23.56
CA ARG A 108 17.41 -1.61 -23.70
C ARG A 108 18.26 -1.54 -22.44
N SER A 109 19.46 -0.98 -22.56
CA SER A 109 20.31 -0.66 -21.42
C SER A 109 19.85 0.64 -20.73
N LEU A 110 19.87 0.65 -19.40
CA LEU A 110 19.63 1.83 -18.58
C LEU A 110 20.95 2.30 -17.99
N GLY A 111 21.32 3.56 -18.26
CA GLY A 111 22.41 4.20 -17.55
C GLY A 111 21.97 4.68 -16.17
N THR A 112 22.92 4.98 -15.30
CA THR A 112 22.66 5.57 -13.98
C THR A 112 23.16 7.00 -13.95
N ALA A 113 22.27 7.95 -13.68
CA ALA A 113 22.67 9.27 -13.22
C ALA A 113 22.64 9.32 -11.69
N GLU A 114 23.50 10.16 -11.12
CA GLU A 114 23.58 10.40 -9.69
C GLU A 114 23.34 11.88 -9.39
N VAL A 115 22.55 12.17 -8.37
CA VAL A 115 22.32 13.51 -7.85
C VAL A 115 22.50 13.50 -6.34
N THR A 116 23.57 14.12 -5.88
CA THR A 116 23.87 14.26 -4.45
C THR A 116 23.36 15.61 -3.95
N GLY A 117 22.60 15.55 -2.86
CA GLY A 117 22.08 16.71 -2.17
C GLY A 117 23.18 17.55 -1.52
N THR A 118 22.86 18.80 -1.17
CA THR A 118 23.81 19.77 -0.61
C THR A 118 23.46 20.21 0.80
N ALA A 119 22.34 19.74 1.36
CA ALA A 119 21.94 20.05 2.72
C ALA A 119 22.65 19.16 3.74
N GLU A 120 22.70 19.63 4.99
CA GLU A 120 23.11 18.80 6.11
C GLU A 120 22.03 17.76 6.45
N PRO A 121 22.41 16.50 6.73
CA PRO A 121 21.45 15.44 7.07
C PRO A 121 20.76 15.73 8.41
N GLU A 122 19.44 15.53 8.44
CA GLU A 122 18.68 15.61 9.69
C GLU A 122 19.07 14.45 10.62
N ARG A 123 19.63 14.78 11.79
CA ARG A 123 20.08 13.82 12.82
C ARG A 123 19.07 13.59 13.95
N GLU A 124 17.81 13.92 13.70
CA GLU A 124 16.71 13.69 14.64
C GLU A 124 15.44 13.39 13.83
N LEU A 125 14.66 12.41 14.28
CA LEU A 125 13.37 12.13 13.67
C LEU A 125 12.41 13.30 13.94
N SER A 126 11.96 13.94 12.86
CA SER A 126 11.03 15.05 12.94
C SER A 126 9.80 14.83 12.05
N LEU A 127 8.62 14.80 12.68
CA LEU A 127 7.35 14.50 12.03
C LEU A 127 6.53 15.78 11.76
N PRO A 128 6.28 16.16 10.50
CA PRO A 128 5.34 17.24 10.19
C PRO A 128 3.93 16.87 10.65
N TYR A 129 3.25 17.75 11.38
CA TYR A 129 1.87 17.52 11.81
C TYR A 129 1.15 18.85 12.07
N ARG A 130 0.01 19.06 11.40
CA ARG A 130 -0.88 20.23 11.56
C ARG A 130 -0.15 21.58 11.55
N GLY A 131 0.70 21.79 10.54
CA GLY A 131 1.46 23.04 10.35
C GLY A 131 2.71 23.19 11.21
N GLY A 132 2.94 22.29 12.17
CA GLY A 132 4.15 22.24 13.00
C GLY A 132 5.05 21.04 12.67
N ARG A 133 6.13 20.92 13.45
CA ARG A 133 7.06 19.78 13.41
C ARG A 133 7.23 19.22 14.81
N LEU A 134 6.89 17.96 14.98
CA LEU A 134 7.05 17.22 16.24
C LEU A 134 8.45 16.59 16.30
N ARG A 135 9.08 16.66 17.47
CA ARG A 135 10.45 16.24 17.79
C ARG A 135 10.51 15.85 19.26
N GLY A 136 11.51 15.06 19.67
CA GLY A 136 11.68 14.59 21.05
C GLY A 136 10.36 14.26 21.76
N ASP A 137 10.13 14.87 22.93
CA ASP A 137 8.95 14.63 23.75
C ASP A 137 7.61 15.01 23.09
N ASP A 138 7.59 16.00 22.19
CA ASP A 138 6.36 16.37 21.47
C ASP A 138 5.92 15.26 20.51
N LEU A 139 6.89 14.56 19.91
CA LEU A 139 6.62 13.38 19.11
C LEU A 139 6.06 12.26 19.99
N LEU A 140 6.71 11.94 21.12
CA LEU A 140 6.28 10.87 22.02
C LEU A 140 4.87 11.11 22.57
N ARG A 141 4.58 12.33 23.07
CA ARG A 141 3.23 12.70 23.51
C ARG A 141 2.18 12.58 22.41
N ARG A 142 2.53 12.85 21.16
CA ARG A 142 1.62 12.67 20.03
C ARG A 142 1.35 11.19 19.76
N LEU A 143 2.38 10.34 19.82
CA LEU A 143 2.23 8.90 19.64
C LEU A 143 1.31 8.33 20.73
N ASP A 144 1.50 8.70 22.00
CA ASP A 144 0.62 8.31 23.10
C ASP A 144 -0.83 8.74 22.87
N ALA A 145 -1.03 9.99 22.41
CA ALA A 145 -2.35 10.51 22.11
C ALA A 145 -3.02 9.76 20.94
N TRP A 146 -2.25 9.35 19.92
CA TRP A 146 -2.77 8.56 18.82
C TRP A 146 -3.12 7.13 19.26
N THR A 147 -2.28 6.47 20.06
CA THR A 147 -2.57 5.15 20.62
C THR A 147 -3.81 5.18 21.50
N ALA A 148 -3.91 6.14 22.43
CA ALA A 148 -5.08 6.31 23.31
C ALA A 148 -6.37 6.56 22.53
N ALA A 149 -6.29 7.34 21.44
CA ALA A 149 -7.41 7.59 20.54
C ALA A 149 -7.71 6.41 19.58
N GLY A 150 -6.86 5.37 19.56
CA GLY A 150 -6.97 4.24 18.65
C GLY A 150 -6.70 4.62 17.19
N VAL A 151 -5.90 5.65 16.93
CA VAL A 151 -5.52 6.11 15.59
C VAL A 151 -4.46 5.19 14.98
N VAL A 152 -3.54 4.70 15.80
CA VAL A 152 -2.49 3.74 15.46
C VAL A 152 -2.48 2.62 16.49
N GLU A 153 -1.92 1.47 16.11
CA GLU A 153 -1.66 0.38 17.05
C GLU A 153 -0.52 0.74 18.01
N PRO A 154 -0.51 0.25 19.27
CA PRO A 154 0.57 0.51 20.23
C PRO A 154 1.97 0.20 19.68
N SER A 155 2.11 -0.91 18.96
CA SER A 155 3.36 -1.31 18.30
C SER A 155 3.83 -0.32 17.23
N CYS A 156 2.93 0.49 16.66
CA CYS A 156 3.29 1.56 15.73
C CYS A 156 4.00 2.69 16.46
N ALA A 157 3.46 3.10 17.61
CA ALA A 157 4.05 4.11 18.46
C ALA A 157 5.43 3.67 18.97
N GLU A 158 5.55 2.42 19.43
CA GLU A 158 6.81 1.83 19.90
C GLU A 158 7.89 1.78 18.80
N ALA A 159 7.52 1.34 17.59
CA ALA A 159 8.44 1.31 16.45
C ALA A 159 8.97 2.71 16.09
N VAL A 160 8.08 3.72 16.07
CA VAL A 160 8.46 5.12 15.77
C VAL A 160 9.33 5.70 16.89
N ALA A 161 8.98 5.45 18.16
CA ALA A 161 9.79 5.86 19.30
C ALA A 161 11.18 5.21 19.29
N THR A 162 11.27 3.95 18.86
CA THR A 162 12.55 3.24 18.70
C THR A 162 13.45 3.93 17.67
N VAL A 163 12.90 4.32 16.51
CA VAL A 163 13.65 5.08 15.49
C VAL A 163 14.02 6.47 15.98
N ALA A 164 13.15 7.14 16.74
CA ALA A 164 13.47 8.44 17.34
C ALA A 164 14.66 8.35 18.32
N ALA A 165 14.80 7.21 19.02
CA ALA A 165 15.91 6.94 19.93
C ALA A 165 17.22 6.52 19.22
N HIS A 166 17.16 6.15 17.94
CA HIS A 166 18.30 5.70 17.12
C HIS A 166 18.41 6.53 15.84
N PRO A 167 18.74 7.84 15.93
CA PRO A 167 18.81 8.72 14.76
C PRO A 167 19.84 8.29 13.71
N GLU A 168 20.85 7.51 14.10
CA GLU A 168 21.83 6.92 13.18
C GLU A 168 21.21 5.90 12.20
N TRP A 169 20.02 5.37 12.48
CA TRP A 169 19.29 4.47 11.57
C TRP A 169 18.66 5.21 10.39
N LEU A 170 18.40 6.51 10.50
CA LEU A 170 17.61 7.27 9.53
C LEU A 170 18.21 7.26 8.12
N ALA A 171 19.54 7.24 8.01
CA ALA A 171 20.24 7.18 6.73
C ALA A 171 20.24 5.78 6.09
N VAL A 172 19.81 4.75 6.83
CA VAL A 172 19.76 3.34 6.41
C VAL A 172 21.11 2.91 5.79
N PRO A 173 22.19 2.88 6.60
CA PRO A 173 23.52 2.59 6.09
C PRO A 173 23.58 1.25 5.36
N ASP A 174 24.52 1.12 4.43
CA ASP A 174 24.78 -0.08 3.61
C ASP A 174 23.68 -0.51 2.64
N ARG A 175 22.52 0.17 2.67
CA ARG A 175 21.42 -0.07 1.72
C ARG A 175 21.30 0.99 0.65
N THR A 176 20.67 0.61 -0.45
CA THR A 176 20.08 1.52 -1.42
C THR A 176 18.58 1.28 -1.42
N VAL A 177 17.81 2.26 -0.97
CA VAL A 177 16.34 2.14 -0.91
C VAL A 177 15.78 2.46 -2.28
N VAL A 178 15.19 1.46 -2.93
CA VAL A 178 14.58 1.61 -4.25
C VAL A 178 13.14 2.07 -4.06
N VAL A 179 12.78 3.21 -4.64
CA VAL A 179 11.44 3.79 -4.58
C VAL A 179 10.82 3.68 -5.98
N LEU A 180 10.01 2.63 -6.18
CA LEU A 180 9.18 2.49 -7.36
C LEU A 180 7.98 3.42 -7.23
N GLY A 181 7.89 4.43 -8.09
CA GLY A 181 7.00 5.58 -7.94
C GLY A 181 7.69 6.73 -7.22
N ALA A 182 8.83 7.20 -7.73
CA ALA A 182 9.61 8.29 -7.14
C ALA A 182 8.80 9.60 -6.93
N GLY A 183 7.78 9.84 -7.77
CA GLY A 183 6.87 10.97 -7.65
C GLY A 183 5.64 10.74 -6.77
N ALA A 184 5.51 9.57 -6.12
CA ALA A 184 4.35 9.25 -5.30
C ALA A 184 4.35 10.04 -3.98
N GLU A 185 3.22 10.66 -3.63
CA GLU A 185 3.07 11.47 -2.40
C GLU A 185 3.32 10.67 -1.11
N MET A 186 3.03 9.37 -1.14
CA MET A 186 3.21 8.45 -0.01
C MET A 186 4.60 7.78 0.03
N GLY A 187 5.40 7.90 -1.03
CA GLY A 187 6.70 7.21 -1.12
C GLY A 187 7.77 7.89 -0.27
N PRO A 188 8.65 7.15 0.43
CA PRO A 188 9.54 7.69 1.46
C PRO A 188 10.72 8.52 0.91
N LEU A 189 10.81 8.74 -0.42
CA LEU A 189 11.93 9.39 -1.10
C LEU A 189 12.31 10.72 -0.46
N THR A 190 11.33 11.57 -0.15
CA THR A 190 11.62 12.90 0.42
C THR A 190 12.20 12.80 1.83
N ALA A 191 11.67 11.91 2.68
CA ALA A 191 12.18 11.69 4.02
C ALA A 191 13.60 11.09 3.99
N LEU A 192 13.81 10.04 3.20
CA LEU A 192 15.09 9.36 3.07
C LEU A 192 16.20 10.27 2.54
N LEU A 193 15.93 11.08 1.51
CA LEU A 193 16.90 12.04 1.00
C LEU A 193 17.20 13.15 2.01
N ARG A 194 16.27 13.53 2.89
CA ARG A 194 16.55 14.48 3.98
C ARG A 194 17.41 13.89 5.09
N TRP A 195 17.32 12.57 5.30
CA TRP A 195 18.12 11.84 6.29
C TRP A 195 19.51 11.45 5.80
N GLY A 196 19.86 11.74 4.54
CA GLY A 196 21.18 11.38 3.99
C GLY A 196 21.25 9.99 3.37
N ALA A 197 20.11 9.32 3.15
CA ALA A 197 20.09 7.97 2.60
C ALA A 197 20.44 7.92 1.09
N ARG A 198 20.86 6.74 0.64
CA ARG A 198 20.96 6.41 -0.80
C ARG A 198 19.61 5.90 -1.29
N VAL A 199 19.04 6.59 -2.27
CA VAL A 199 17.72 6.28 -2.83
C VAL A 199 17.85 6.03 -4.33
N ALA A 200 17.26 4.95 -4.82
CA ALA A 200 17.13 4.68 -6.25
C ALA A 200 15.68 4.96 -6.67
N GLY A 201 15.45 6.06 -7.37
CA GLY A 201 14.12 6.44 -7.83
C GLY A 201 13.81 5.81 -9.19
N VAL A 202 12.64 5.18 -9.32
CA VAL A 202 12.09 4.77 -10.63
C VAL A 202 10.71 5.36 -10.78
N ASP A 203 10.47 6.01 -11.91
CA ASP A 203 9.15 6.51 -12.31
C ASP A 203 9.12 6.68 -13.83
N LEU A 204 7.92 6.96 -14.36
CA LEU A 204 7.67 7.11 -15.79
C LEU A 204 8.59 8.19 -16.40
N PRO A 205 9.00 8.03 -17.68
CA PRO A 205 9.85 8.99 -18.37
C PRO A 205 9.07 10.27 -18.74
N ARG A 206 8.85 11.12 -17.74
CA ARG A 206 8.09 12.37 -17.85
C ARG A 206 8.92 13.51 -17.26
N ALA A 207 9.36 14.45 -18.10
CA ALA A 207 10.26 15.53 -17.70
C ALA A 207 9.74 16.35 -16.51
N SER A 208 8.46 16.72 -16.49
CA SER A 208 7.88 17.49 -15.39
C SER A 208 7.85 16.75 -14.06
N LEU A 209 7.76 15.41 -14.08
CA LEU A 209 7.87 14.58 -12.88
C LEU A 209 9.30 14.60 -12.37
N TRP A 210 10.26 14.31 -13.25
CA TRP A 210 11.67 14.26 -12.89
C TRP A 210 12.23 15.61 -12.46
N GLN A 211 11.78 16.72 -13.03
CA GLN A 211 12.13 18.07 -12.55
C GLN A 211 11.85 18.22 -11.04
N ARG A 212 10.67 17.80 -10.57
CA ARG A 212 10.30 17.87 -9.15
C ARG A 212 11.13 16.92 -8.29
N VAL A 213 11.35 15.69 -8.76
CA VAL A 213 12.15 14.70 -8.01
C VAL A 213 13.61 15.16 -7.88
N LEU A 214 14.20 15.67 -8.96
CA LEU A 214 15.55 16.23 -8.99
C LEU A 214 15.69 17.46 -8.09
N GLU A 215 14.66 18.33 -8.05
CA GLU A 215 14.61 19.47 -7.13
C GLU A 215 14.61 19.00 -5.66
N THR A 216 13.81 17.99 -5.31
CA THR A 216 13.83 17.37 -3.98
C THR A 216 15.20 16.79 -3.65
N ALA A 217 15.84 16.08 -4.58
CA ALA A 217 17.16 15.48 -4.36
C ALA A 217 18.25 16.52 -4.10
N ARG A 218 18.32 17.60 -4.91
CA ARG A 218 19.32 18.66 -4.73
C ARG A 218 19.19 19.39 -3.39
N ARG A 219 17.96 19.54 -2.89
CA ARG A 219 17.66 20.14 -1.57
C ARG A 219 17.85 19.19 -0.39
N GLY A 220 17.97 17.89 -0.64
CA GLY A 220 18.22 16.89 0.39
C GLY A 220 19.67 16.86 0.83
N ALA A 221 19.98 15.90 1.68
CA ALA A 221 21.32 15.56 2.15
C ALA A 221 21.83 14.20 1.59
N GLY A 222 20.92 13.41 1.02
CA GLY A 222 21.21 12.09 0.48
C GLY A 222 21.54 12.09 -1.01
N THR A 223 21.68 10.89 -1.55
CA THR A 223 22.03 10.66 -2.96
C THR A 223 20.88 9.97 -3.67
N LEU A 224 20.44 10.53 -4.79
CA LEU A 224 19.46 9.93 -5.69
C LEU A 224 20.16 9.29 -6.89
N PHE A 225 19.97 7.99 -7.07
CA PHE A 225 20.21 7.27 -8.33
C PHE A 225 18.92 7.25 -9.16
N LEU A 226 19.03 7.47 -10.46
CA LEU A 226 17.90 7.41 -11.37
C LEU A 226 18.30 6.80 -12.73
N PRO A 227 17.41 6.01 -13.36
CA PRO A 227 17.69 5.45 -14.67
C PRO A 227 17.61 6.53 -15.74
N VAL A 228 18.57 6.55 -16.66
CA VAL A 228 18.61 7.51 -17.78
C VAL A 228 18.87 6.82 -19.12
N THR A 229 18.47 7.49 -20.20
CA THR A 229 18.61 7.00 -21.58
C THR A 229 19.57 7.90 -22.38
N GLY A 230 20.59 7.31 -23.01
CA GLY A 230 21.55 8.02 -23.87
C GLY A 230 22.36 9.12 -23.18
N ASP A 231 23.21 9.80 -23.96
CA ASP A 231 24.08 10.89 -23.51
C ASP A 231 23.68 12.21 -24.19
N GLY A 232 23.47 13.28 -23.40
CA GLY A 232 23.16 14.63 -23.89
C GLY A 232 21.76 15.17 -23.55
N GLY A 233 21.63 16.49 -23.44
CA GLY A 233 20.36 17.16 -23.07
C GLY A 233 20.01 17.11 -21.57
N PRO A 234 18.94 17.82 -21.15
CA PRO A 234 18.56 17.94 -19.75
C PRO A 234 18.28 16.59 -19.10
N MET A 235 18.86 16.34 -17.92
CA MET A 235 18.71 15.08 -17.20
C MET A 235 17.24 14.68 -16.99
N ALA A 236 16.35 15.66 -16.74
CA ALA A 236 14.93 15.39 -16.54
C ALA A 236 14.24 14.79 -17.78
N GLU A 237 14.71 15.10 -18.99
CA GLU A 237 14.14 14.59 -20.25
C GLU A 237 14.60 13.16 -20.56
N ARG A 238 15.80 12.80 -20.09
CA ARG A 238 16.37 11.46 -20.25
C ARG A 238 16.01 10.50 -19.12
N ALA A 239 15.48 11.00 -18.01
CA ALA A 239 15.22 10.21 -16.83
C ALA A 239 13.94 9.36 -16.94
N GLY A 240 14.00 8.16 -16.36
CA GLY A 240 12.84 7.31 -16.12
C GLY A 240 12.84 6.00 -16.89
N ALA A 241 11.92 5.14 -16.45
CA ALA A 241 11.64 3.84 -17.06
C ALA A 241 10.18 3.47 -16.82
N ASP A 242 9.55 2.81 -17.79
CA ASP A 242 8.19 2.29 -17.66
C ASP A 242 8.19 0.89 -17.02
N LEU A 243 7.70 0.80 -15.79
CA LEU A 243 7.60 -0.47 -15.06
C LEU A 243 6.69 -1.49 -15.73
N VAL A 244 5.75 -1.08 -16.59
CA VAL A 244 4.86 -2.01 -17.30
C VAL A 244 5.54 -2.63 -18.51
N GLY A 245 6.31 -1.86 -19.27
CA GLY A 245 7.01 -2.29 -20.47
C GLY A 245 8.45 -2.79 -20.25
N GLU A 246 9.11 -2.38 -19.17
CA GLU A 246 10.57 -2.46 -19.06
C GLU A 246 11.06 -3.25 -17.83
N VAL A 247 10.25 -4.19 -17.35
CA VAL A 247 10.55 -5.02 -16.16
C VAL A 247 11.98 -5.57 -16.16
N PRO A 248 12.49 -6.22 -17.23
CA PRO A 248 13.85 -6.75 -17.23
C PRO A 248 14.91 -5.65 -17.09
N ALA A 249 14.77 -4.55 -17.83
CA ALA A 249 15.74 -3.46 -17.82
C ALA A 249 15.81 -2.76 -16.44
N VAL A 250 14.66 -2.54 -15.80
CA VAL A 250 14.63 -1.95 -14.46
C VAL A 250 15.18 -2.90 -13.39
N ALA A 251 14.87 -4.20 -13.48
CA ALA A 251 15.41 -5.19 -12.55
C ALA A 251 16.94 -5.28 -12.65
N ASP A 252 17.47 -5.35 -13.87
CA ASP A 252 18.92 -5.43 -14.12
C ASP A 252 19.62 -4.15 -13.67
N TRP A 253 19.01 -2.98 -13.91
CA TRP A 253 19.51 -1.70 -13.42
C TRP A 253 19.57 -1.65 -11.89
N ILE A 254 18.50 -2.04 -11.19
CA ILE A 254 18.49 -2.09 -9.71
C ILE A 254 19.55 -3.06 -9.19
N ALA A 255 19.68 -4.24 -9.81
CA ALA A 255 20.64 -5.26 -9.39
C ALA A 255 22.10 -4.79 -9.52
N ALA A 256 22.38 -3.86 -10.43
CA ALA A 256 23.72 -3.27 -10.63
C ALA A 256 24.05 -2.12 -9.66
N LEU A 257 23.08 -1.62 -8.87
CA LEU A 257 23.32 -0.53 -7.93
C LEU A 257 24.13 -0.97 -6.71
N PRO A 258 24.89 -0.04 -6.08
CA PRO A 258 25.69 -0.32 -4.91
C PRO A 258 24.83 -0.60 -3.67
N GLY A 259 25.39 -1.35 -2.72
CA GLY A 259 24.73 -1.68 -1.45
C GLY A 259 23.62 -2.73 -1.59
N ARG A 260 23.00 -3.07 -0.46
CA ARG A 260 21.91 -4.05 -0.41
C ARG A 260 20.58 -3.38 -0.80
N PRO A 261 19.82 -3.90 -1.79
CA PRO A 261 18.58 -3.26 -2.21
C PRO A 261 17.48 -3.40 -1.15
N ALA A 262 16.73 -2.33 -0.91
CA ALA A 262 15.44 -2.38 -0.24
C ALA A 262 14.35 -1.92 -1.24
N LEU A 263 13.65 -2.88 -1.84
CA LEU A 263 12.69 -2.64 -2.93
C LEU A 263 11.34 -2.20 -2.40
N GLY A 264 11.06 -0.91 -2.51
CA GLY A 264 9.78 -0.30 -2.12
C GLY A 264 8.81 -0.11 -3.28
N ASN A 265 7.60 -0.65 -3.12
CA ASN A 265 6.50 -0.51 -4.08
C ASN A 265 5.52 0.59 -3.64
N TYR A 266 5.65 1.78 -4.23
CA TYR A 266 4.79 2.94 -3.98
C TYR A 266 4.00 3.39 -5.22
N VAL A 267 4.02 2.58 -6.28
CA VAL A 267 3.31 2.91 -7.52
C VAL A 267 1.81 2.87 -7.31
N TYR A 268 1.13 3.76 -8.04
CA TYR A 268 -0.31 3.80 -8.10
C TYR A 268 -0.75 4.27 -9.49
N ALA A 269 -1.77 3.59 -10.02
CA ALA A 269 -2.48 4.06 -11.20
C ALA A 269 -4.00 3.86 -11.01
N ASP A 270 -4.79 4.43 -11.90
CA ASP A 270 -6.25 4.26 -11.86
C ASP A 270 -6.67 2.98 -12.61
N GLY A 271 -7.68 2.30 -12.06
CA GLY A 271 -8.39 1.21 -12.73
C GLY A 271 -7.49 0.06 -13.20
N ALA A 272 -7.61 -0.32 -14.47
CA ALA A 272 -6.92 -1.47 -15.05
C ALA A 272 -5.38 -1.31 -15.03
N MET A 273 -4.87 -0.09 -15.17
CA MET A 273 -3.43 0.18 -15.14
C MET A 273 -2.83 -0.16 -13.77
N ASN A 274 -3.60 0.01 -12.67
CA ASN A 274 -3.12 -0.30 -11.34
C ASN A 274 -2.75 -1.78 -11.18
N VAL A 275 -3.56 -2.67 -11.74
CA VAL A 275 -3.29 -4.12 -11.73
C VAL A 275 -2.08 -4.43 -12.61
N ARG A 276 -2.00 -3.84 -13.82
CA ARG A 276 -0.87 -4.05 -14.73
C ARG A 276 0.46 -3.69 -14.08
N VAL A 277 0.56 -2.48 -13.52
CA VAL A 277 1.79 -2.04 -12.85
C VAL A 277 2.08 -2.85 -11.59
N SER A 278 1.06 -3.25 -10.82
CA SER A 278 1.27 -4.10 -9.62
C SER A 278 1.81 -5.48 -9.99
N VAL A 279 1.28 -6.10 -11.04
CA VAL A 279 1.78 -7.39 -11.56
C VAL A 279 3.18 -7.25 -12.14
N ALA A 280 3.46 -6.16 -12.88
CA ALA A 280 4.78 -5.91 -13.44
C ALA A 280 5.84 -5.73 -12.33
N VAL A 281 5.51 -4.99 -11.27
CA VAL A 281 6.37 -4.84 -10.10
C VAL A 281 6.53 -6.16 -9.34
N ASP A 282 5.52 -7.02 -9.27
CA ASP A 282 5.68 -8.36 -8.67
C ASP A 282 6.63 -9.24 -9.48
N ALA A 283 6.52 -9.23 -10.81
CA ALA A 283 7.46 -9.93 -11.68
C ALA A 283 8.90 -9.39 -11.53
N LEU A 284 9.06 -8.06 -11.45
CA LEU A 284 10.32 -7.41 -11.12
C LEU A 284 10.86 -7.86 -9.77
N THR A 285 10.00 -7.94 -8.75
CA THR A 285 10.35 -8.35 -7.39
C THR A 285 10.90 -9.77 -7.38
N VAL A 286 10.22 -10.70 -8.06
CA VAL A 286 10.67 -12.11 -8.17
C VAL A 286 12.02 -12.19 -8.89
N ARG A 287 12.19 -11.48 -10.01
CA ARG A 287 13.46 -11.44 -10.75
C ARG A 287 14.59 -10.86 -9.90
N LEU A 288 14.35 -9.74 -9.22
CA LEU A 288 15.36 -9.09 -8.38
C LEU A 288 15.74 -9.96 -7.18
N ALA A 289 14.78 -10.60 -6.52
CA ALA A 289 15.06 -11.48 -5.38
C ALA A 289 15.91 -12.69 -5.79
N ALA A 290 15.75 -13.20 -7.02
CA ALA A 290 16.62 -14.24 -7.55
C ALA A 290 18.05 -13.74 -7.82
N ALA A 291 18.20 -12.49 -8.28
CA ALA A 291 19.52 -11.90 -8.59
C ALA A 291 20.25 -11.33 -7.36
N ARG A 292 19.51 -10.88 -6.34
CA ARG A 292 20.00 -10.25 -5.11
C ARG A 292 19.28 -10.87 -3.91
N PRO A 293 19.68 -12.07 -3.44
CA PRO A 293 18.99 -12.79 -2.35
C PRO A 293 18.90 -12.00 -1.03
N GLU A 294 19.74 -10.99 -0.85
CA GLU A 294 19.78 -10.11 0.31
C GLU A 294 18.80 -8.92 0.25
N VAL A 295 17.97 -8.84 -0.81
CA VAL A 295 16.95 -7.80 -0.99
C VAL A 295 15.97 -7.80 0.18
N ALA A 296 15.63 -6.60 0.67
CA ALA A 296 14.46 -6.40 1.53
C ALA A 296 13.29 -5.86 0.70
N LEU A 297 12.06 -6.19 1.06
CA LEU A 297 10.87 -5.68 0.36
C LEU A 297 10.11 -4.68 1.22
N ALA A 298 9.56 -3.65 0.61
CA ALA A 298 8.78 -2.63 1.30
C ALA A 298 7.46 -2.32 0.58
N PHE A 299 6.37 -2.24 1.33
CA PHE A 299 5.03 -2.02 0.82
C PHE A 299 4.21 -1.17 1.79
N LEU A 300 3.24 -0.45 1.25
CA LEU A 300 2.21 0.22 2.04
C LEU A 300 0.87 -0.50 1.85
N ALA A 301 0.42 -1.20 2.89
CA ALA A 301 -0.92 -1.75 2.92
C ALA A 301 -1.93 -0.59 2.98
N THR A 302 -2.98 -0.69 2.17
CA THR A 302 -4.06 0.31 2.22
C THR A 302 -4.89 0.10 3.49
N PRO A 303 -5.28 1.17 4.20
CA PRO A 303 -6.11 1.05 5.39
C PRO A 303 -7.56 0.70 5.05
N THR A 304 -7.94 0.82 3.76
CA THR A 304 -9.28 0.52 3.25
C THR A 304 -9.35 -0.86 2.58
N ASP A 305 -8.82 -1.88 3.25
CA ASP A 305 -8.95 -3.29 2.90
C ASP A 305 -9.60 -4.05 4.08
N VAL A 306 -9.69 -5.37 4.00
CA VAL A 306 -10.13 -6.24 5.09
C VAL A 306 -8.92 -6.76 5.85
N PHE A 307 -8.96 -6.61 7.17
CA PHE A 307 -7.91 -7.08 8.08
C PHE A 307 -8.52 -7.89 9.21
N ALA A 308 -7.78 -8.90 9.67
CA ALA A 308 -7.97 -9.42 11.01
C ALA A 308 -7.31 -8.44 11.99
N VAL A 309 -7.93 -8.20 13.12
CA VAL A 309 -7.47 -7.21 14.10
C VAL A 309 -7.40 -7.82 15.50
N PRO A 310 -6.48 -7.36 16.36
CA PRO A 310 -6.32 -7.93 17.70
C PRO A 310 -7.55 -7.70 18.58
N ALA A 311 -7.73 -8.56 19.59
CA ALA A 311 -8.87 -8.51 20.52
C ALA A 311 -9.01 -7.15 21.22
N ASP A 312 -7.90 -6.52 21.60
CA ASP A 312 -7.91 -5.22 22.28
C ASP A 312 -8.46 -4.09 21.38
N ALA A 313 -8.25 -4.18 20.06
CA ALA A 313 -8.86 -3.28 19.08
C ALA A 313 -10.38 -3.46 19.03
N VAL A 314 -10.87 -4.71 19.10
CA VAL A 314 -12.30 -5.04 19.20
C VAL A 314 -12.88 -4.48 20.49
N GLU A 315 -12.22 -4.67 21.62
CA GLU A 315 -12.66 -4.16 22.92
C GLU A 315 -12.74 -2.63 22.94
N GLN A 316 -11.74 -1.94 22.41
CA GLN A 316 -11.76 -0.48 22.31
C GLN A 316 -12.90 0.02 21.43
N SER A 317 -13.15 -0.62 20.29
CA SER A 317 -14.28 -0.30 19.41
C SER A 317 -15.63 -0.51 20.09
N VAL A 318 -15.80 -1.62 20.81
CA VAL A 318 -17.03 -1.92 21.57
C VAL A 318 -17.26 -0.87 22.66
N ARG A 319 -16.21 -0.51 23.40
CA ARG A 319 -16.26 0.58 24.39
C ARG A 319 -16.62 1.92 23.74
N ALA A 320 -16.01 2.26 22.61
CA ALA A 320 -16.32 3.47 21.86
C ALA A 320 -17.80 3.50 21.42
N TYR A 321 -18.34 2.37 20.94
CA TYR A 321 -19.75 2.26 20.56
C TYR A 321 -20.70 2.36 21.76
N ALA A 322 -20.34 1.79 22.90
CA ALA A 322 -21.15 1.91 24.13
C ALA A 322 -21.11 3.35 24.69
N GLY A 323 -19.94 3.98 24.67
CA GLY A 323 -19.64 5.31 25.19
C GLY A 323 -20.12 6.49 24.35
N ARG A 324 -20.77 6.25 23.19
CA ARG A 324 -21.33 7.32 22.34
C ARG A 324 -22.26 8.25 23.12
N SER A 325 -22.21 9.54 22.78
CA SER A 325 -23.01 10.59 23.42
C SER A 325 -24.52 10.33 23.32
N ARG A 326 -25.29 10.86 24.28
CA ARG A 326 -26.77 10.75 24.27
C ARG A 326 -27.38 11.29 22.97
N ARG A 327 -26.85 12.41 22.45
CA ARG A 327 -27.26 12.99 21.17
C ARG A 327 -27.00 12.05 19.99
N ALA A 328 -25.82 11.41 19.92
CA ALA A 328 -25.50 10.45 18.88
C ALA A 328 -26.40 9.19 18.96
N LYS A 329 -26.74 8.72 20.16
CA LYS A 329 -27.69 7.62 20.37
C LYS A 329 -29.11 7.98 19.90
N LEU A 330 -29.57 9.21 20.20
CA LEU A 330 -30.89 9.70 19.82
C LEU A 330 -31.02 9.90 18.30
N LEU A 331 -30.04 10.55 17.66
CA LEU A 331 -30.02 10.75 16.21
C LEU A 331 -29.75 9.45 15.42
N GLY A 332 -29.03 8.50 16.03
CA GLY A 332 -28.68 7.24 15.37
C GLY A 332 -29.87 6.30 15.17
N ARG A 333 -30.86 6.30 16.07
CA ARG A 333 -32.05 5.44 15.97
C ARG A 333 -32.87 5.68 14.70
N PRO A 334 -33.34 6.91 14.39
CA PRO A 334 -34.10 7.16 13.16
C PRO A 334 -33.27 6.88 11.90
N LEU A 335 -31.98 7.24 11.87
CA LEU A 335 -31.11 6.93 10.73
C LEU A 335 -30.94 5.43 10.49
N ARG A 336 -30.85 4.63 11.56
CA ARG A 336 -30.83 3.16 11.46
C ARG A 336 -32.17 2.62 10.97
N THR A 337 -33.29 3.10 11.49
CA THR A 337 -34.61 2.65 11.05
C THR A 337 -34.86 2.97 9.57
N LEU A 338 -34.60 4.22 9.15
CA LEU A 338 -34.80 4.67 7.77
C LEU A 338 -33.87 3.97 6.77
N SER A 339 -32.70 3.51 7.22
CA SER A 339 -31.76 2.75 6.38
C SER A 339 -31.93 1.23 6.48
N ALA A 340 -33.02 0.74 7.09
CA ALA A 340 -33.23 -0.68 7.36
C ALA A 340 -32.01 -1.35 8.06
N GLY A 341 -31.41 -0.63 9.01
CA GLY A 341 -30.27 -1.06 9.81
C GLY A 341 -28.90 -0.98 9.11
N ARG A 342 -28.81 -0.43 7.90
CA ARG A 342 -27.56 -0.37 7.11
C ARG A 342 -26.57 0.70 7.58
N LEU A 343 -27.05 1.78 8.20
CA LEU A 343 -26.17 2.84 8.72
C LEU A 343 -25.78 2.59 10.18
N LEU A 344 -24.64 3.16 10.61
CA LEU A 344 -24.20 3.19 12.01
C LEU A 344 -24.16 1.80 12.69
N GLN A 345 -23.77 0.79 11.91
CA GLN A 345 -23.53 -0.57 12.39
C GLN A 345 -22.29 -0.59 13.26
N ARG A 346 -22.25 -1.46 14.28
CA ARG A 346 -21.04 -1.68 15.08
C ARG A 346 -19.91 -2.13 14.17
N ALA A 347 -18.67 -1.70 14.44
CA ALA A 347 -17.52 -2.18 13.68
C ALA A 347 -17.28 -3.67 13.91
N HIS A 348 -17.42 -4.13 15.16
CA HIS A 348 -17.14 -5.50 15.57
C HIS A 348 -18.27 -6.13 16.38
N VAL A 349 -18.29 -7.46 16.35
CA VAL A 349 -19.05 -8.28 17.30
C VAL A 349 -18.29 -8.29 18.63
N PRO A 350 -18.94 -8.00 19.79
CA PRO A 350 -18.28 -8.07 21.08
C PRO A 350 -17.68 -9.45 21.37
N GLY A 351 -16.43 -9.47 21.84
CA GLY A 351 -15.70 -10.71 22.18
C GLY A 351 -15.12 -11.47 20.99
N ALA A 352 -15.15 -10.91 19.77
CA ALA A 352 -14.47 -11.52 18.63
C ALA A 352 -12.94 -11.47 18.79
N ASP A 353 -12.27 -12.60 18.55
CA ASP A 353 -10.81 -12.72 18.60
C ASP A 353 -10.31 -13.78 17.58
N PRO A 354 -9.56 -13.38 16.54
CA PRO A 354 -9.37 -12.00 16.11
C PRO A 354 -10.68 -11.37 15.59
N GLY A 355 -10.77 -10.04 15.63
CA GLY A 355 -11.84 -9.30 14.98
C GLY A 355 -11.65 -9.19 13.46
N ILE A 356 -12.67 -8.74 12.73
CA ILE A 356 -12.58 -8.45 11.28
C ILE A 356 -12.95 -7.01 11.00
N ALA A 357 -11.94 -6.21 10.66
CA ALA A 357 -12.12 -4.84 10.19
C ALA A 357 -12.31 -4.81 8.67
N ASP A 358 -13.56 -4.86 8.22
CA ASP A 358 -13.92 -4.68 6.80
C ASP A 358 -14.03 -3.19 6.45
N SER A 359 -12.90 -2.63 5.99
CA SER A 359 -12.76 -1.22 5.63
C SER A 359 -12.77 -1.00 4.11
N LEU A 360 -13.20 -1.99 3.31
CA LEU A 360 -13.25 -1.85 1.86
C LEU A 360 -14.17 -0.71 1.44
N VAL A 361 -13.72 0.09 0.47
CA VAL A 361 -14.50 1.20 -0.08
C VAL A 361 -14.94 0.84 -1.49
N ALA A 362 -16.25 0.62 -1.67
CA ALA A 362 -16.83 0.16 -2.94
C ALA A 362 -16.39 1.03 -4.14
N GLN A 363 -16.27 2.34 -3.94
CA GLN A 363 -15.89 3.34 -4.94
C GLN A 363 -14.45 3.19 -5.46
N GLN A 364 -13.55 2.50 -4.75
CA GLN A 364 -12.19 2.21 -5.23
C GLN A 364 -12.20 1.11 -6.31
N GLY A 365 -13.18 0.21 -6.25
CA GLY A 365 -13.43 -0.82 -7.24
C GLY A 365 -12.53 -2.07 -7.13
N PRO A 366 -12.90 -3.15 -7.84
CA PRO A 366 -12.24 -4.46 -7.72
C PRO A 366 -10.77 -4.46 -8.18
N ASN A 367 -10.41 -3.62 -9.16
CA ASN A 367 -9.03 -3.55 -9.66
C ASN A 367 -8.09 -2.95 -8.61
N TYR A 368 -8.56 -1.98 -7.82
CA TYR A 368 -7.79 -1.44 -6.70
C TYR A 368 -7.60 -2.51 -5.61
N ALA A 369 -8.69 -3.18 -5.22
CA ALA A 369 -8.65 -4.25 -4.23
C ALA A 369 -7.68 -5.37 -4.63
N LEU A 370 -7.73 -5.83 -5.89
CA LEU A 370 -6.83 -6.86 -6.39
C LEU A 370 -5.36 -6.41 -6.39
N ALA A 371 -5.07 -5.20 -6.86
CA ALA A 371 -3.72 -4.65 -6.87
C ALA A 371 -3.12 -4.55 -5.45
N LYS A 372 -3.92 -4.10 -4.47
CA LYS A 372 -3.48 -4.01 -3.07
C LYS A 372 -3.38 -5.37 -2.39
N ARG A 373 -4.27 -6.30 -2.73
CA ARG A 373 -4.21 -7.68 -2.23
C ARG A 373 -2.98 -8.43 -2.74
N LEU A 374 -2.59 -8.22 -4.00
CA LEU A 374 -1.34 -8.74 -4.56
C LEU A 374 -0.13 -8.33 -3.72
N GLN A 375 -0.03 -7.03 -3.34
CA GLN A 375 1.07 -6.53 -2.51
C GLN A 375 1.13 -7.25 -1.16
N ARG A 376 -0.03 -7.45 -0.53
CA ARG A 376 -0.16 -8.21 0.73
C ARG A 376 0.25 -9.67 0.59
N TRP A 377 -0.24 -10.36 -0.43
CA TRP A 377 0.16 -11.74 -0.70
C TRP A 377 1.67 -11.88 -0.92
N ARG A 378 2.29 -10.97 -1.68
CA ARG A 378 3.75 -11.01 -1.89
C ARG A 378 4.50 -10.82 -0.58
N ALA A 379 4.09 -9.87 0.25
CA ALA A 379 4.69 -9.67 1.57
C ALA A 379 4.57 -10.93 2.45
N THR A 380 3.39 -11.53 2.53
CA THR A 380 3.15 -12.78 3.26
C THR A 380 4.06 -13.91 2.80
N VAL A 381 4.11 -14.18 1.49
CA VAL A 381 4.92 -15.28 0.93
C VAL A 381 6.42 -15.00 1.08
N ALA A 382 6.87 -13.76 0.85
CA ALA A 382 8.27 -13.40 0.99
C ALA A 382 8.76 -13.52 2.44
N ARG A 383 7.98 -13.04 3.42
CA ARG A 383 8.30 -13.16 4.84
C ARG A 383 8.36 -14.62 5.27
N ALA A 384 7.42 -15.45 4.81
CA ALA A 384 7.45 -16.90 5.08
C ALA A 384 8.66 -17.61 4.46
N ALA A 385 9.22 -17.06 3.38
CA ALA A 385 10.46 -17.52 2.75
C ALA A 385 11.73 -16.94 3.40
N GLY A 386 11.62 -16.17 4.49
CA GLY A 386 12.76 -15.60 5.22
C GLY A 386 13.28 -14.27 4.66
N ILE A 387 12.61 -13.66 3.68
CA ILE A 387 12.97 -12.34 3.17
C ILE A 387 12.54 -11.28 4.20
N THR A 388 13.40 -10.29 4.47
CA THR A 388 13.03 -9.12 5.27
C THR A 388 11.94 -8.32 4.55
N VAL A 389 10.79 -8.14 5.18
CA VAL A 389 9.65 -7.40 4.63
C VAL A 389 9.20 -6.32 5.60
N SER A 390 9.12 -5.08 5.10
CA SER A 390 8.38 -3.98 5.73
C SER A 390 7.03 -3.85 5.02
N MET A 391 5.96 -4.24 5.71
CA MET A 391 4.58 -4.10 5.23
C MET A 391 3.76 -3.53 6.37
N ASN A 392 3.50 -2.23 6.33
CA ASN A 392 2.73 -1.57 7.36
C ASN A 392 1.44 -0.97 6.75
N VAL A 393 0.36 -0.99 7.52
CA VAL A 393 -0.88 -0.31 7.14
C VAL A 393 -0.67 1.19 7.23
N ALA A 394 -0.74 1.85 6.08
CA ALA A 394 -0.58 3.30 5.99
C ALA A 394 -1.89 4.02 6.32
N PRO A 395 -1.86 5.22 6.91
CA PRO A 395 -3.07 5.91 7.33
C PRO A 395 -3.89 6.44 6.16
N PRO A 396 -5.22 6.63 6.35
CA PRO A 396 -6.04 7.40 5.42
C PRO A 396 -5.42 8.78 5.22
N THR A 397 -5.08 9.12 3.99
CA THR A 397 -4.26 10.31 3.68
C THR A 397 -4.90 11.17 2.61
N ARG A 398 -4.90 12.50 2.78
CA ARG A 398 -5.44 13.47 1.79
C ARG A 398 -4.50 13.68 0.60
N THR A 399 -4.20 12.63 -0.16
CA THR A 399 -3.39 12.71 -1.38
C THR A 399 -4.19 13.33 -2.53
N ARG A 400 -3.49 13.88 -3.53
CA ARG A 400 -4.11 14.37 -4.78
C ARG A 400 -4.95 13.30 -5.47
N SER A 401 -4.49 12.04 -5.45
CA SER A 401 -5.20 10.89 -6.03
C SER A 401 -6.52 10.56 -5.35
N VAL A 402 -6.68 10.90 -4.06
CA VAL A 402 -7.94 10.72 -3.33
C VAL A 402 -8.84 11.94 -3.52
N VAL A 403 -8.31 13.15 -3.35
CA VAL A 403 -9.14 14.37 -3.36
C VAL A 403 -9.69 14.72 -4.74
N LYS A 404 -9.12 14.17 -5.84
CA LYS A 404 -9.71 14.30 -7.18
C LYS A 404 -11.11 13.69 -7.27
N ASN A 405 -11.44 12.72 -6.42
CA ASN A 405 -12.78 12.14 -6.33
C ASN A 405 -13.59 12.92 -5.27
N ARG A 406 -14.58 13.69 -5.72
CA ARG A 406 -15.40 14.56 -4.85
C ARG A 406 -16.08 13.82 -3.69
N ALA A 407 -16.54 12.59 -3.93
CA ALA A 407 -17.21 11.80 -2.89
C ALA A 407 -16.23 11.35 -1.80
N LEU A 408 -15.02 10.92 -2.18
CA LEU A 408 -13.97 10.55 -1.23
C LEU A 408 -13.43 11.77 -0.48
N ALA A 409 -13.24 12.91 -1.18
CA ALA A 409 -12.82 14.17 -0.58
C ALA A 409 -13.81 14.62 0.51
N ALA A 410 -15.11 14.60 0.22
CA ALA A 410 -16.14 14.95 1.18
C ALA A 410 -16.19 13.96 2.35
N ALA A 411 -16.06 12.65 2.09
CA ALA A 411 -15.99 11.64 3.14
C ALA A 411 -14.81 11.88 4.09
N TYR A 412 -13.64 12.21 3.55
CA TYR A 412 -12.42 12.48 4.34
C TYR A 412 -12.55 13.76 5.17
N ALA A 413 -13.24 14.78 4.64
CA ALA A 413 -13.56 15.99 5.41
C ALA A 413 -14.48 15.70 6.61
N GLY A 414 -15.41 14.75 6.48
CA GLY A 414 -16.32 14.35 7.55
C GLY A 414 -15.82 13.22 8.48
N ALA A 415 -14.73 12.54 8.12
CA ALA A 415 -14.28 11.29 8.74
C ALA A 415 -13.98 11.40 10.25
N HIS A 416 -13.42 12.53 10.68
CA HIS A 416 -13.11 12.81 12.09
C HIS A 416 -14.35 12.72 13.01
N ARG A 417 -15.56 12.99 12.50
CA ARG A 417 -16.81 12.88 13.25
C ARG A 417 -17.18 11.43 13.60
N PHE A 418 -16.53 10.47 12.94
CA PHE A 418 -16.71 9.04 13.15
C PHE A 418 -15.46 8.38 13.77
N GLY A 419 -14.53 9.18 14.30
CA GLY A 419 -13.32 8.68 14.96
C GLY A 419 -12.20 8.27 14.01
N VAL A 420 -12.23 8.74 12.76
CA VAL A 420 -11.18 8.46 11.77
C VAL A 420 -10.32 9.70 11.57
N GLU A 421 -9.03 9.59 11.90
CA GLU A 421 -8.02 10.62 11.64
C GLU A 421 -7.53 10.46 10.19
N VAL A 422 -7.66 11.53 9.41
CA VAL A 422 -7.13 11.59 8.05
C VAL A 422 -5.89 12.47 8.05
N PHE A 423 -4.78 11.90 7.64
CA PHE A 423 -3.44 12.47 7.71
C PHE A 423 -3.15 13.34 6.49
N ASP A 424 -2.24 14.30 6.67
CA ASP A 424 -1.66 15.05 5.56
C ASP A 424 -0.54 14.21 4.91
N PRO A 425 -0.33 14.29 3.59
CA PRO A 425 0.67 13.48 2.89
C PRO A 425 2.06 13.55 3.51
N ALA A 426 2.52 14.72 3.94
CA ALA A 426 3.83 14.89 4.57
C ALA A 426 3.96 14.15 5.92
N THR A 427 2.89 14.10 6.72
CA THR A 427 2.86 13.32 7.96
C THR A 427 2.96 11.84 7.67
N SER A 428 2.10 11.33 6.77
CA SER A 428 2.10 9.91 6.40
C SER A 428 3.43 9.49 5.78
N ASN A 429 4.01 10.33 4.92
CA ASN A 429 5.29 10.09 4.28
C ASN A 429 6.40 9.80 5.29
N VAL A 430 6.56 10.71 6.27
CA VAL A 430 7.60 10.58 7.31
C VAL A 430 7.29 9.44 8.27
N LEU A 431 6.03 9.27 8.66
CA LEU A 431 5.61 8.16 9.54
C LEU A 431 5.91 6.81 8.89
N MET A 432 5.53 6.62 7.63
CA MET A 432 5.80 5.36 6.93
C MET A 432 7.27 5.16 6.61
N ALA A 433 8.03 6.22 6.36
CA ALA A 433 9.48 6.13 6.21
C ALA A 433 10.16 5.71 7.52
N ALA A 434 9.70 6.20 8.68
CA ALA A 434 10.21 5.77 9.97
C ALA A 434 9.93 4.28 10.22
N LEU A 435 8.74 3.79 9.89
CA LEU A 435 8.42 2.36 10.01
C LEU A 435 9.26 1.50 9.05
N LEU A 436 9.52 1.97 7.82
CA LEU A 436 10.47 1.32 6.92
C LEU A 436 11.87 1.24 7.54
N VAL A 437 12.38 2.34 8.10
CA VAL A 437 13.68 2.38 8.77
C VAL A 437 13.73 1.38 9.92
N HIS A 438 12.70 1.38 10.78
CA HIS A 438 12.56 0.42 11.88
C HIS A 438 12.66 -1.01 11.37
N ASP A 439 11.84 -1.38 10.39
CA ASP A 439 11.76 -2.75 9.89
C ASP A 439 13.07 -3.20 9.22
N LEU A 440 13.77 -2.30 8.52
CA LEU A 440 15.06 -2.61 7.90
C LEU A 440 16.18 -2.88 8.92
N HIS A 441 16.12 -2.28 10.12
CA HIS A 441 17.11 -2.47 11.19
C HIS A 441 16.73 -3.59 12.15
N THR A 442 15.45 -3.95 12.24
CA THR A 442 14.95 -5.03 13.12
C THR A 442 14.68 -6.34 12.39
N GLY A 443 14.98 -6.43 11.09
CA GLY A 443 14.77 -7.65 10.30
C GLY A 443 13.32 -7.89 9.88
N GLY A 444 12.49 -6.85 9.86
CA GLY A 444 11.07 -6.90 9.52
C GLY A 444 10.14 -6.84 10.74
N GLY A 445 10.66 -6.44 11.91
CA GLY A 445 9.95 -6.51 13.18
C GLY A 445 9.90 -7.94 13.75
N PRO A 446 9.09 -8.16 14.80
CA PRO A 446 9.02 -9.47 15.47
C PRO A 446 8.44 -10.56 14.57
N ALA A 447 8.87 -11.80 14.77
CA ALA A 447 8.26 -12.96 14.14
C ALA A 447 6.93 -13.26 14.82
N HIS A 448 5.86 -13.37 14.03
CA HIS A 448 4.55 -13.77 14.52
C HIS A 448 4.17 -15.17 14.01
N GLU A 449 3.25 -15.82 14.72
CA GLU A 449 2.77 -17.15 14.36
C GLU A 449 1.90 -17.09 13.09
N HIS A 450 1.07 -16.05 12.94
CA HIS A 450 0.13 -15.94 11.84
C HIS A 450 0.35 -14.67 11.00
N PRO A 451 0.28 -14.75 9.64
CA PRO A 451 0.44 -13.60 8.76
C PRO A 451 -0.44 -12.37 9.04
N TRP A 452 -1.62 -12.52 9.65
CA TRP A 452 -2.47 -11.36 9.95
C TRP A 452 -1.89 -10.52 11.10
N GLN A 453 -1.11 -11.15 11.99
CA GLN A 453 -0.43 -10.46 13.09
C GLN A 453 0.70 -9.58 12.55
N ASP A 454 1.41 -10.04 11.52
CA ASP A 454 2.39 -9.22 10.80
C ASP A 454 1.74 -7.98 10.17
N GLU A 455 0.52 -8.11 9.64
CA GLU A 455 -0.23 -6.98 9.07
C GLU A 455 -0.79 -6.03 10.13
N ALA A 456 -1.13 -6.55 11.32
CA ALA A 456 -1.60 -5.76 12.45
C ALA A 456 -0.46 -5.03 13.17
N TYR A 457 0.74 -5.61 13.18
CA TYR A 457 1.90 -5.01 13.80
C TYR A 457 2.26 -3.66 13.16
N ALA A 458 2.49 -2.66 14.00
CA ALA A 458 2.83 -1.29 13.61
C ALA A 458 1.81 -0.62 12.65
N ALA A 459 0.55 -1.06 12.65
CA ALA A 459 -0.47 -0.49 11.77
C ALA A 459 -0.86 0.94 12.18
N ALA A 460 -0.78 1.86 11.21
CA ALA A 460 -1.28 3.23 11.34
C ALA A 460 -2.63 3.35 10.60
N HIS A 461 -3.69 2.72 11.11
CA HIS A 461 -4.97 2.56 10.40
C HIS A 461 -5.92 3.78 10.52
N GLY A 462 -5.49 4.87 11.16
CA GLY A 462 -6.24 6.13 11.28
C GLY A 462 -7.55 6.01 12.05
N GLY A 463 -7.71 5.03 12.94
CA GLY A 463 -8.97 4.81 13.68
C GLY A 463 -9.95 3.82 13.04
N LEU A 464 -9.70 3.34 11.82
CA LEU A 464 -10.64 2.45 11.12
C LEU A 464 -10.92 1.12 11.84
N TRP A 465 -9.98 0.61 12.64
CA TRP A 465 -10.12 -0.66 13.36
C TRP A 465 -10.75 -0.49 14.74
N ARG A 466 -10.42 0.62 15.42
CA ARG A 466 -10.78 0.89 16.82
C ARG A 466 -11.99 1.84 16.96
N GLY A 467 -12.48 2.39 15.85
CA GLY A 467 -13.65 3.26 15.80
C GLY A 467 -14.96 2.53 16.13
N PRO A 468 -16.01 3.26 16.55
CA PRO A 468 -17.26 2.65 17.01
C PRO A 468 -18.08 1.98 15.89
N TYR A 469 -17.92 2.45 14.65
CA TYR A 469 -18.79 2.08 13.53
C TYR A 469 -18.05 1.36 12.43
N ALA A 470 -18.72 0.38 11.79
CA ALA A 470 -18.21 -0.22 10.56
C ALA A 470 -18.06 0.88 9.50
N PRO A 471 -16.88 1.04 8.86
CA PRO A 471 -16.59 2.17 7.97
C PRO A 471 -17.65 2.39 6.88
N ARG A 472 -18.06 1.31 6.19
CA ARG A 472 -19.09 1.39 5.14
C ARG A 472 -20.46 1.87 5.63
N SER A 473 -20.79 1.66 6.90
CA SER A 473 -22.04 2.10 7.51
C SER A 473 -22.04 3.59 7.93
N ALA A 474 -20.88 4.23 7.94
CA ALA A 474 -20.69 5.62 8.34
C ALA A 474 -20.22 6.53 7.19
N LEU A 475 -19.57 5.97 6.16
CA LEU A 475 -18.94 6.72 5.06
C LEU A 475 -19.90 7.66 4.32
N GLY A 476 -21.13 7.20 4.03
CA GLY A 476 -22.14 8.04 3.36
C GLY A 476 -22.56 9.26 4.19
N LEU A 477 -22.66 9.09 5.51
CA LEU A 477 -22.95 10.20 6.43
C LEU A 477 -21.76 11.15 6.56
N ALA A 478 -20.53 10.61 6.58
CA ALA A 478 -19.31 11.41 6.57
C ALA A 478 -19.24 12.30 5.32
N ALA A 479 -19.56 11.75 4.14
CA ALA A 479 -19.60 12.52 2.90
C ALA A 479 -20.63 13.66 2.94
N LEU A 480 -21.85 13.40 3.42
CA LEU A 480 -22.90 14.43 3.55
C LEU A 480 -22.49 15.56 4.51
N LEU A 481 -21.93 15.22 5.67
CA LEU A 481 -21.49 16.19 6.66
C LEU A 481 -20.26 16.99 6.19
N GLY A 482 -19.33 16.34 5.49
CA GLY A 482 -18.18 17.00 4.89
C GLY A 482 -18.58 17.98 3.78
N TYR A 483 -19.59 17.64 2.98
CA TYR A 483 -20.10 18.53 1.94
C TYR A 483 -20.82 19.76 2.50
N GLY A 484 -21.60 19.60 3.58
CA GLY A 484 -22.26 20.71 4.27
C GLY A 484 -21.28 21.70 4.90
N ALA A 485 -20.17 21.20 5.46
CA ALA A 485 -19.13 22.02 6.08
C ALA A 485 -18.19 22.75 5.08
N ALA A 486 -18.23 22.40 3.79
CA ALA A 486 -17.45 23.06 2.74
C ALA A 486 -18.22 24.19 2.03
N ARG A 487 -19.49 24.40 2.39
CA ARG A 487 -20.40 25.41 1.80
C ARG A 487 -20.80 26.53 2.75
N GLY A 488 -20.44 26.42 4.03
CA GLY A 488 -20.50 27.50 5.01
C GLY A 488 -19.08 27.80 5.46
#